data_AF-A0A955RFI3-F1
#
_entry.id   AF-A0A955RFI3-F1
#
_cell.length_a   1.000
_cell.length_b   1.000
_cell.length_c   1.000
_cell.angle_alpha   90.00
_cell.angle_beta   90.00
_cell.angle_gamma   90.00
#
_symmetry.space_group_name_H-M   'P 1'
#
loop_
_entity.id
_entity.type
_entity.pdbx_description
1 polymer ?
#
loop_
_entity_poly.entity_id
_entity_poly.type
_entity_poly.pdbx_seq_one_letter_code
_entity_poly.pdbx_strand_id
1 'polypeptide(L)'
;GNHDAELHWPEAQEVLTRFLVEAAREVPGAGQIAQISFHPWFYLEEGVAFFEHGHQYDPYCAFEDALAPATDEVEIDPNLGALLPRYVGSRMIEPVHDAWGMNFFEFLQFWVRQGSDRILAILRAYLDVFARMWEHQARRIPERLAARRARAHARMRELARRARMPEERLERLAGLWVAPIGVELMRIVRALMLDRFLLLLLGPTLPILAFLITPWSWQGPVFSVLAVVLVGALALALKAREPVDPQEAMRRVARRVRELANVPIVVMGHSHVPHAESVGDGFYFNTGTWVQPDPARAFTLLRIERTLGGARARLCQWRDGVVRAYDPAGLEANVVVGPSQRP
;
A
#
# COMPACT_ATOMS: atom_id res chain seq x y z
N GLY A 1 2.25 0.70 8.81
CA GLY A 1 1.89 0.40 7.42
C GLY A 1 0.43 0.67 7.17
N ASN A 2 -0.07 0.40 5.96
CA ASN A 2 -1.50 0.56 5.62
C ASN A 2 -2.42 -0.37 6.43
N HIS A 3 -1.88 -1.48 6.94
CA HIS A 3 -2.54 -2.40 7.88
C HIS A 3 -2.27 -2.08 9.36
N ASP A 4 -1.46 -1.06 9.64
CA ASP A 4 -1.12 -0.64 11.00
C ASP A 4 -1.61 0.80 11.27
N ALA A 5 -2.49 1.34 10.42
CA ALA A 5 -3.03 2.67 10.60
C ALA A 5 -3.83 2.77 11.91
N GLU A 6 -4.37 1.65 12.37
CA GLU A 6 -5.05 1.47 13.65
C GLU A 6 -4.10 1.66 14.85
N LEU A 7 -2.79 1.45 14.69
CA LEU A 7 -1.80 1.82 15.72
C LEU A 7 -1.72 3.33 15.91
N HIS A 8 -2.48 4.12 15.15
CA HIS A 8 -2.76 5.50 15.49
C HIS A 8 -3.40 5.64 16.88
N TRP A 9 -4.26 4.71 17.27
CA TRP A 9 -4.98 4.74 18.54
C TRP A 9 -4.15 4.15 19.69
N PRO A 10 -4.01 4.86 20.83
CA PRO A 10 -3.30 4.35 21.99
C PRO A 10 -3.83 3.00 22.48
N GLU A 11 -5.13 2.77 22.42
CA GLU A 11 -5.77 1.53 22.85
C GLU A 11 -5.30 0.33 22.01
N ALA A 12 -5.10 0.51 20.70
CA ALA A 12 -4.55 -0.53 19.84
C ALA A 12 -3.07 -0.81 20.16
N GLN A 13 -2.30 0.25 20.46
CA GLN A 13 -0.90 0.13 20.89
C GLN A 13 -0.77 -0.64 22.20
N GLU A 14 -1.64 -0.38 23.18
CA GLU A 14 -1.68 -1.07 24.46
C GLU A 14 -2.01 -2.56 24.30
N VAL A 15 -3.02 -2.88 23.47
CA VAL A 15 -3.40 -4.26 23.18
C VAL A 15 -2.24 -5.02 22.52
N LEU A 16 -1.61 -4.44 21.50
CA LEU A 16 -0.46 -5.06 20.84
C LEU A 16 0.72 -5.24 21.82
N THR A 17 1.02 -4.22 22.62
CA THR A 17 2.09 -4.26 23.64
C THR A 17 1.86 -5.41 24.62
N ARG A 18 0.63 -5.56 25.11
CA ARG A 18 0.26 -6.67 26.01
C ARG A 18 0.51 -8.03 25.35
N PHE A 19 0.03 -8.23 24.12
CA PHE A 19 0.22 -9.49 23.40
C PHE A 19 1.69 -9.82 23.16
N LEU A 20 2.51 -8.83 22.79
CA LEU A 20 3.94 -9.05 22.60
C LEU A 20 4.66 -9.42 23.90
N VAL A 21 4.32 -8.75 25.01
CA VAL A 21 4.88 -9.05 26.33
C VAL A 21 4.46 -10.43 26.82
N GLU A 22 3.20 -10.82 26.61
CA GLU A 22 2.71 -12.16 26.93
C GLU A 22 3.42 -13.23 26.10
N ALA A 23 3.48 -13.06 24.78
CA ALA A 23 4.16 -14.00 23.88
C ALA A 23 5.67 -14.15 24.23
N ALA A 24 6.35 -13.06 24.59
CA ALA A 24 7.75 -13.13 24.99
C ALA A 24 7.98 -13.95 26.27
N ARG A 25 7.01 -13.99 27.20
CA ARG A 25 7.11 -14.83 28.42
C ARG A 25 7.09 -16.32 28.12
N GLU A 26 6.47 -16.72 27.00
CA GLU A 26 6.39 -18.12 26.58
C GLU A 26 7.66 -18.61 25.90
N VAL A 27 8.57 -17.69 25.50
CA VAL A 27 9.82 -18.03 24.80
C VAL A 27 10.97 -18.15 25.82
N PRO A 28 11.51 -19.36 26.06
CA PRO A 28 12.61 -19.53 27.00
C PRO A 28 13.84 -18.71 26.57
N GLY A 29 14.35 -17.88 27.48
CA GLY A 29 15.52 -17.03 27.22
C GLY A 29 15.21 -15.75 26.43
N ALA A 30 13.96 -15.50 26.03
CA ALA A 30 13.55 -14.16 25.65
C ALA A 30 13.61 -13.29 26.90
N GLY A 31 14.59 -12.38 26.95
CA GLY A 31 14.68 -11.42 28.05
C GLY A 31 13.40 -10.59 28.18
N GLN A 32 13.33 -9.73 29.20
CA GLN A 32 12.22 -8.78 29.29
C GLN A 32 12.21 -7.90 28.03
N ILE A 33 11.04 -7.73 27.41
CA ILE A 33 10.84 -6.68 26.41
C ILE A 33 11.09 -5.35 27.12
N ALA A 34 12.27 -4.77 26.87
CA ALA A 34 12.73 -3.62 27.63
C ALA A 34 11.88 -2.38 27.35
N GLN A 35 11.58 -2.11 26.07
CA GLN A 35 10.79 -0.95 25.62
C GLN A 35 10.14 -1.23 24.27
N ILE A 36 8.86 -0.87 24.12
CA ILE A 36 8.15 -0.79 22.84
C ILE A 36 7.85 0.69 22.58
N SER A 37 8.13 1.16 21.37
CA SER A 37 7.82 2.51 20.94
C SER A 37 7.07 2.49 19.61
N PHE A 38 6.13 3.42 19.46
CA PHE A 38 5.29 3.53 18.28
C PHE A 38 5.65 4.79 17.51
N HIS A 39 5.95 4.62 16.23
CA HIS A 39 6.32 5.70 15.33
C HIS A 39 5.17 5.95 14.35
N PRO A 40 4.61 7.17 14.27
CA PRO A 40 3.40 7.43 13.49
C PRO A 40 3.62 7.37 11.97
N TRP A 41 4.87 7.45 11.51
CA TRP A 41 5.21 7.36 10.08
C TRP A 41 6.51 6.56 9.86
N PHE A 42 7.62 7.04 10.40
CA PHE A 42 8.93 6.40 10.23
C PHE A 42 9.72 6.35 11.53
N TYR A 43 10.67 5.42 11.58
CA TYR A 43 11.78 5.44 12.51
C TYR A 43 13.04 5.94 11.78
N LEU A 44 13.78 6.84 12.42
CA LEU A 44 15.02 7.39 11.88
C LEU A 44 16.14 7.15 12.88
N GLU A 45 17.10 6.32 12.48
CA GLU A 45 18.38 6.21 13.16
C GLU A 45 19.36 7.17 12.49
N GLU A 46 19.65 8.29 13.16
CA GLU A 46 20.47 9.36 12.59
C GLU A 46 21.82 8.86 12.04
N GLY A 47 22.08 9.22 10.78
CA GLY A 47 23.31 8.85 10.07
C GLY A 47 23.42 7.35 9.73
N VAL A 48 22.42 6.54 10.05
CA VAL A 48 22.44 5.09 9.81
C VAL A 48 21.32 4.66 8.87
N ALA A 49 20.06 4.86 9.24
CA ALA A 49 18.96 4.29 8.45
C ALA A 49 17.63 5.01 8.66
N PHE A 50 16.85 5.09 7.58
CA PHE A 50 15.46 5.54 7.59
C PHE A 50 14.55 4.35 7.33
N PHE A 51 13.57 4.13 8.22
CA PHE A 51 12.66 3.00 8.16
C PHE A 51 11.22 3.50 8.05
N GLU A 52 10.54 3.14 6.99
CA GLU A 52 9.09 3.33 6.86
C GLU A 52 8.44 2.10 6.25
N HIS A 53 7.12 2.07 6.16
CA HIS A 53 6.44 0.93 5.53
C HIS A 53 6.45 0.98 4.00
N GLY A 54 6.29 2.17 3.40
CA GLY A 54 6.25 2.36 1.94
C GLY A 54 4.86 2.47 1.31
N HIS A 55 3.77 2.17 2.05
CA HIS A 55 2.40 2.28 1.51
C HIS A 55 1.99 3.67 0.98
N GLN A 56 2.63 4.75 1.42
CA GLN A 56 2.33 6.11 0.93
C GLN A 56 2.81 6.36 -0.51
N TYR A 57 3.52 5.40 -1.11
CA TYR A 57 3.92 5.41 -2.52
C TYR A 57 3.03 4.52 -3.40
N ASP A 58 2.02 3.88 -2.80
CA ASP A 58 1.01 3.09 -3.49
C ASP A 58 -0.38 3.74 -3.30
N PRO A 59 -1.02 4.27 -4.36
CA PRO A 59 -2.26 5.01 -4.22
C PRO A 59 -3.44 4.13 -3.82
N TYR A 60 -3.35 2.79 -3.88
CA TYR A 60 -4.36 1.89 -3.33
C TYR A 60 -4.34 1.86 -1.80
N CYS A 61 -3.19 2.15 -1.21
CA CYS A 61 -2.91 1.97 0.21
C CYS A 61 -2.55 3.27 0.94
N ALA A 62 -2.26 4.35 0.19
CA ALA A 62 -1.93 5.66 0.73
C ALA A 62 -3.09 6.29 1.50
N PHE A 63 -2.74 7.23 2.38
CA PHE A 63 -3.69 8.08 3.09
C PHE A 63 -3.45 9.51 2.65
N GLU A 64 -4.49 10.34 2.63
CA GLU A 64 -4.29 11.77 2.33
C GLU A 64 -3.40 12.45 3.37
N ASP A 65 -3.58 12.06 4.63
CA ASP A 65 -2.84 12.60 5.77
C ASP A 65 -2.38 11.41 6.64
N ALA A 66 -1.24 10.79 6.33
CA ALA A 66 -0.76 9.60 7.05
C ALA A 66 -0.58 9.80 8.56
N LEU A 67 -0.25 11.03 8.98
CA LEU A 67 -0.13 11.40 10.38
C LEU A 67 -1.48 11.66 11.07
N ALA A 68 -2.57 11.79 10.32
CA ALA A 68 -3.93 11.91 10.84
C ALA A 68 -4.88 11.05 9.98
N PRO A 69 -4.76 9.71 10.06
CA PRO A 69 -5.42 8.79 9.13
C PRO A 69 -6.93 8.68 9.34
N ALA A 70 -7.52 9.43 10.28
CA ALA A 70 -8.93 9.44 10.59
C ALA A 70 -9.51 10.86 10.48
N THR A 71 -10.56 11.01 9.67
CA THR A 71 -11.33 12.27 9.59
C THR A 71 -12.18 12.49 10.83
N ASP A 72 -12.73 11.42 11.41
CA ASP A 72 -13.46 11.43 12.68
C ASP A 72 -12.68 10.74 13.81
N GLU A 73 -13.29 10.61 14.98
CA GLU A 73 -12.66 10.03 16.18
C GLU A 73 -12.87 8.51 16.29
N VAL A 74 -13.62 7.91 15.36
CA VAL A 74 -14.15 6.55 15.50
C VAL A 74 -13.52 5.57 14.51
N GLU A 75 -13.30 5.99 13.26
CA GLU A 75 -12.85 5.09 12.19
C GLU A 75 -11.65 5.68 11.43
N ILE A 76 -10.70 4.82 11.05
CA ILE A 76 -9.67 5.17 10.07
C ILE A 76 -10.32 5.41 8.72
N ASP A 77 -9.90 6.44 7.99
CA ASP A 77 -10.37 6.71 6.64
C ASP A 77 -10.06 5.49 5.75
N PRO A 78 -11.05 4.95 5.01
CA PRO A 78 -10.85 3.72 4.26
C PRO A 78 -9.89 3.92 3.09
N ASN A 79 -8.99 2.95 2.90
CA ASN A 79 -8.24 2.77 1.65
C ASN A 79 -8.55 1.39 1.05
N LEU A 80 -8.36 1.26 -0.27
CA LEU A 80 -8.69 0.03 -0.99
C LEU A 80 -7.79 -1.14 -0.56
N GLY A 81 -6.53 -0.87 -0.23
CA GLY A 81 -5.56 -1.85 0.27
C GLY A 81 -5.99 -2.54 1.56
N ALA A 82 -6.75 -1.86 2.43
CA ALA A 82 -7.33 -2.42 3.64
C ALA A 82 -8.69 -3.09 3.39
N LEU A 83 -9.54 -2.46 2.57
CA LEU A 83 -10.91 -2.96 2.33
C LEU A 83 -10.94 -4.23 1.46
N LEU A 84 -10.14 -4.31 0.40
CA LEU A 84 -10.18 -5.44 -0.53
C LEU A 84 -9.81 -6.78 0.15
N PRO A 85 -8.71 -6.89 0.92
CA PRO A 85 -8.44 -8.12 1.66
C PRO A 85 -9.54 -8.48 2.67
N ARG A 86 -10.08 -7.48 3.37
CA ARG A 86 -11.10 -7.68 4.42
C ARG A 86 -12.43 -8.19 3.87
N TYR A 87 -12.96 -7.53 2.85
CA TYR A 87 -14.29 -7.84 2.30
C TYR A 87 -14.23 -8.87 1.19
N VAL A 88 -13.27 -8.74 0.27
CA VAL A 88 -13.19 -9.59 -0.93
C VAL A 88 -12.29 -10.80 -0.70
N GLY A 89 -11.09 -10.59 -0.17
CA GLY A 89 -10.11 -11.66 0.05
C GLY A 89 -10.64 -12.79 0.92
N SER A 90 -11.41 -12.48 1.96
CA SER A 90 -12.06 -13.47 2.84
C SER A 90 -13.07 -14.40 2.15
N ARG A 91 -13.48 -14.08 0.92
CA ARG A 91 -14.44 -14.85 0.12
C ARG A 91 -13.79 -15.57 -1.07
N MET A 92 -12.52 -15.30 -1.34
CA MET A 92 -11.77 -15.88 -2.46
C MET A 92 -11.02 -17.14 -2.05
N ILE A 93 -10.75 -18.00 -3.02
CA ILE A 93 -9.88 -19.18 -2.88
C ILE A 93 -8.43 -18.76 -3.15
N GLU A 94 -8.22 -18.03 -4.25
CA GLU A 94 -6.90 -17.50 -4.60
C GLU A 94 -6.69 -16.13 -3.94
N PRO A 95 -5.46 -15.78 -3.52
CA PRO A 95 -5.22 -14.53 -2.80
C PRO A 95 -5.52 -13.29 -3.66
N VAL A 96 -6.29 -12.36 -3.11
CA VAL A 96 -6.68 -11.12 -3.82
C VAL A 96 -5.49 -10.20 -4.15
N HIS A 97 -4.37 -10.34 -3.43
CA HIS A 97 -3.15 -9.55 -3.69
C HIS A 97 -2.48 -9.94 -5.01
N ASP A 98 -2.62 -11.19 -5.46
CA ASP A 98 -2.09 -11.65 -6.74
C ASP A 98 -2.89 -11.07 -7.93
N ALA A 99 -4.10 -10.57 -7.69
CA ALA A 99 -4.92 -9.91 -8.71
C ALA A 99 -4.49 -8.45 -8.99
N TRP A 100 -3.53 -7.92 -8.22
CA TRP A 100 -3.00 -6.57 -8.41
C TRP A 100 -2.06 -6.57 -9.62
N GLY A 101 -2.41 -5.77 -10.64
CA GLY A 101 -1.63 -5.68 -11.89
C GLY A 101 -2.12 -6.55 -13.05
N MET A 102 -3.08 -7.46 -12.82
CA MET A 102 -3.69 -8.25 -13.90
C MET A 102 -4.33 -7.36 -14.97
N ASN A 103 -4.38 -7.82 -16.21
CA ASN A 103 -5.25 -7.19 -17.22
C ASN A 103 -6.72 -7.63 -17.01
N PHE A 104 -7.63 -7.08 -17.81
CA PHE A 104 -9.07 -7.36 -17.66
C PHE A 104 -9.42 -8.84 -17.87
N PHE A 105 -8.80 -9.49 -18.85
CA PHE A 105 -9.10 -10.89 -19.16
C PHE A 105 -8.52 -11.84 -18.13
N GLU A 106 -7.30 -11.57 -17.65
CA GLU A 106 -6.69 -12.27 -16.53
C GLU A 106 -7.55 -12.14 -15.27
N PHE A 107 -8.08 -10.94 -14.99
CA PHE A 107 -8.96 -10.72 -13.85
C PHE A 107 -10.29 -11.48 -13.99
N LEU A 108 -10.87 -11.55 -15.19
CA LEU A 108 -12.07 -12.34 -15.45
C LEU A 108 -11.81 -13.84 -15.29
N GLN A 109 -10.68 -14.33 -15.82
CA GLN A 109 -10.25 -15.72 -15.65
C GLN A 109 -10.01 -16.04 -14.17
N PHE A 110 -9.36 -15.13 -13.44
CA PHE A 110 -9.17 -15.22 -11.99
C PHE A 110 -10.53 -15.34 -11.26
N TRP A 111 -11.54 -14.54 -11.65
CA TRP A 111 -12.90 -14.64 -11.11
C TRP A 111 -13.57 -15.98 -11.41
N VAL A 112 -13.47 -16.47 -12.65
CA VAL A 112 -14.04 -17.78 -13.03
C VAL A 112 -13.39 -18.91 -12.25
N ARG A 113 -12.07 -18.82 -12.00
CA ARG A 113 -11.31 -19.78 -11.18
C ARG A 113 -11.74 -19.80 -9.70
N GLN A 114 -12.44 -18.78 -9.21
CA GLN A 114 -12.98 -18.79 -7.84
C GLN A 114 -14.18 -19.75 -7.66
N GLY A 115 -14.79 -20.22 -8.75
CA GLY A 115 -15.97 -21.09 -8.73
C GLY A 115 -17.28 -20.32 -8.83
N SER A 116 -18.26 -20.90 -9.55
CA SER A 116 -19.56 -20.28 -9.83
C SER A 116 -20.43 -20.08 -8.58
N ASP A 117 -20.23 -20.91 -7.56
CA ASP A 117 -20.88 -20.84 -6.24
C ASP A 117 -20.49 -19.57 -5.46
N ARG A 118 -19.32 -18.99 -5.75
CA ARG A 118 -18.78 -17.82 -5.02
C ARG A 118 -18.95 -16.49 -5.73
N ILE A 119 -19.28 -16.49 -7.03
CA ILE A 119 -19.39 -15.26 -7.84
C ILE A 119 -20.32 -14.22 -7.19
N LEU A 120 -21.48 -14.64 -6.69
CA LEU A 120 -22.43 -13.72 -6.05
C LEU A 120 -21.89 -13.17 -4.72
N ALA A 121 -21.18 -13.99 -3.95
CA ALA A 121 -20.58 -13.55 -2.68
C ALA A 121 -19.44 -12.55 -2.93
N ILE A 122 -18.61 -12.80 -3.94
CA ILE A 122 -17.53 -11.90 -4.37
C ILE A 122 -18.12 -10.60 -4.89
N LEU A 123 -19.14 -10.66 -5.77
CA LEU A 123 -19.82 -9.46 -6.28
C LEU A 123 -20.41 -8.61 -5.16
N ARG A 124 -21.11 -9.22 -4.20
CA ARG A 124 -21.61 -8.51 -3.01
C ARG A 124 -20.49 -7.84 -2.23
N ALA A 125 -19.36 -8.51 -2.04
CA ALA A 125 -18.21 -7.92 -1.36
C ALA A 125 -17.62 -6.72 -2.12
N TYR A 126 -17.53 -6.76 -3.45
CA TYR A 126 -17.13 -5.60 -4.25
C TYR A 126 -18.11 -4.44 -4.10
N LEU A 127 -19.42 -4.72 -4.07
CA LEU A 127 -20.45 -3.71 -3.83
C LEU A 127 -20.35 -3.13 -2.40
N ASP A 128 -20.04 -3.95 -1.39
CA ASP A 128 -19.81 -3.49 -0.02
C ASP A 128 -18.60 -2.55 0.06
N VAL A 129 -17.49 -2.89 -0.62
CA VAL A 129 -16.31 -2.03 -0.71
C VAL A 129 -16.67 -0.70 -1.39
N PHE A 130 -17.39 -0.75 -2.51
CA PHE A 130 -17.84 0.45 -3.20
C PHE A 130 -18.75 1.32 -2.32
N ALA A 131 -19.72 0.71 -1.64
CA ALA A 131 -20.63 1.40 -0.73
C ALA A 131 -19.87 2.08 0.41
N ARG A 132 -18.88 1.42 1.01
CA ARG A 132 -18.02 2.00 2.06
C ARG A 132 -17.20 3.19 1.56
N MET A 133 -16.61 3.08 0.37
CA MET A 133 -15.87 4.19 -0.24
C MET A 133 -16.80 5.36 -0.59
N TRP A 134 -18.01 5.08 -1.08
CA TRP A 134 -19.03 6.09 -1.35
C TRP A 134 -19.52 6.78 -0.08
N GLU A 135 -19.81 6.03 0.98
CA GLU A 135 -20.19 6.56 2.29
C GLU A 135 -19.08 7.44 2.89
N HIS A 136 -17.82 7.05 2.73
CA HIS A 136 -16.70 7.91 3.12
C HIS A 136 -16.70 9.20 2.31
N GLN A 137 -16.83 9.12 0.98
CA GLN A 137 -16.92 10.29 0.09
C GLN A 137 -18.06 11.23 0.46
N ALA A 138 -19.26 10.70 0.72
CA ALA A 138 -20.42 11.47 1.12
C ALA A 138 -20.24 12.19 2.48
N ARG A 139 -19.34 11.69 3.34
CA ARG A 139 -19.03 12.26 4.66
C ARG A 139 -17.87 13.27 4.64
N ARG A 140 -17.30 13.58 3.46
CA ARG A 140 -16.21 14.55 3.28
C ARG A 140 -16.71 16.00 3.38
N ILE A 141 -16.95 16.43 4.62
CA ILE A 141 -17.38 17.78 4.96
C ILE A 141 -16.14 18.70 5.05
N PRO A 142 -16.12 19.88 4.39
CA PRO A 142 -14.95 20.77 4.35
C PRO A 142 -14.34 21.09 5.72
N GLU A 143 -15.18 21.34 6.72
CA GLU A 143 -14.74 21.67 8.09
C GLU A 143 -14.00 20.49 8.74
N ARG A 144 -14.47 19.26 8.53
CA ARG A 144 -13.82 18.05 9.06
C ARG A 144 -12.49 17.79 8.37
N LEU A 145 -12.43 17.99 7.06
CA LEU A 145 -11.19 17.88 6.30
C LEU A 145 -10.16 18.94 6.73
N ALA A 146 -10.60 20.18 6.95
CA ALA A 146 -9.75 21.24 7.46
C ALA A 146 -9.22 20.91 8.87
N ALA A 147 -10.07 20.39 9.76
CA ALA A 147 -9.68 19.94 11.09
C ALA A 147 -8.66 18.77 11.03
N ARG A 148 -8.87 17.77 10.15
CA ARG A 148 -7.93 16.66 9.93
C ARG A 148 -6.57 17.18 9.48
N ARG A 149 -6.52 18.07 8.48
CA ARG A 149 -5.27 18.70 8.00
C ARG A 149 -4.57 19.48 9.09
N ALA A 150 -5.30 20.24 9.90
CA ALA A 150 -4.71 20.97 11.03
C ALA A 150 -4.07 20.01 12.06
N ARG A 151 -4.72 18.87 12.37
CA ARG A 151 -4.14 17.81 13.21
C ARG A 151 -2.91 17.18 12.56
N ALA A 152 -2.94 16.90 11.25
CA ALA A 152 -1.81 16.36 10.50
C ALA A 152 -0.59 17.29 10.56
N HIS A 153 -0.78 18.59 10.31
CA HIS A 153 0.28 19.60 10.41
C HIS A 153 0.84 19.72 11.84
N ALA A 154 -0.02 19.68 12.87
CA ALA A 154 0.45 19.70 14.26
C ALA A 154 1.32 18.48 14.59
N ARG A 155 0.94 17.29 14.11
CA ARG A 155 1.71 16.06 14.28
C ARG A 155 2.98 16.04 13.44
N MET A 156 2.97 16.66 12.26
CA MET A 156 4.17 16.86 11.44
C MET A 156 5.23 17.66 12.20
N ARG A 157 4.83 18.76 12.83
CA ARG A 157 5.72 19.58 13.68
C ARG A 157 6.27 18.82 14.89
N GLU A 158 5.46 17.98 15.51
CA GLU A 158 5.93 17.11 16.60
C GLU A 158 6.93 16.07 16.10
N LEU A 159 6.65 15.43 14.96
CA LEU A 159 7.56 14.45 14.36
C LEU A 159 8.89 15.08 13.94
N ALA A 160 8.86 16.28 13.35
CA ALA A 160 10.06 17.04 13.01
C ALA A 160 10.95 17.27 14.24
N ARG A 161 10.35 17.70 15.37
CA ARG A 161 11.08 17.90 16.64
C ARG A 161 11.67 16.59 17.18
N ARG A 162 10.89 15.51 17.19
CA ARG A 162 11.36 14.18 17.67
C ARG A 162 12.47 13.60 16.82
N ALA A 163 12.37 13.74 15.50
CA ALA A 163 13.36 13.27 14.53
C ALA A 163 14.56 14.21 14.39
N ARG A 164 14.58 15.35 15.13
CA ARG A 164 15.58 16.42 15.00
C ARG A 164 15.81 16.84 13.54
N MET A 165 14.72 16.92 12.80
CA MET A 165 14.69 17.22 11.37
C MET A 165 13.99 18.57 11.13
N PRO A 166 14.52 19.44 10.25
CA PRO A 166 13.79 20.66 9.86
C PRO A 166 12.42 20.33 9.26
N GLU A 167 11.39 21.10 9.63
CA GLU A 167 10.02 20.90 9.16
C GLU A 167 9.93 20.90 7.63
N GLU A 168 10.59 21.85 6.95
CA GLU A 168 10.65 21.92 5.49
C GLU A 168 11.19 20.63 4.84
N ARG A 169 12.20 20.01 5.45
CA ARG A 169 12.77 18.75 4.94
C ARG A 169 11.78 17.60 5.10
N LEU A 170 11.06 17.58 6.21
CA LEU A 170 10.02 16.60 6.48
C LEU A 170 8.80 16.78 5.57
N GLU A 171 8.41 18.02 5.28
CA GLU A 171 7.39 18.35 4.27
C GLU A 171 7.82 17.91 2.87
N ARG A 172 9.10 18.07 2.51
CA ARG A 172 9.65 17.56 1.25
C ARG A 172 9.66 16.04 1.16
N LEU A 173 9.85 15.34 2.29
CA LEU A 173 9.67 13.88 2.36
C LEU A 173 8.20 13.51 2.14
N ALA A 174 7.27 14.21 2.82
CA ALA A 174 5.84 13.96 2.67
C ALA A 174 5.33 14.30 1.26
N GLY A 175 5.96 15.27 0.58
CA GLY A 175 5.69 15.60 -0.82
C GLY A 175 6.07 14.50 -1.81
N LEU A 176 6.74 13.42 -1.38
CA LEU A 176 6.95 12.22 -2.19
C LEU A 176 5.74 11.27 -2.18
N TRP A 177 4.80 11.45 -1.26
CA TRP A 177 3.61 10.62 -1.18
C TRP A 177 2.70 10.81 -2.39
N VAL A 178 1.97 9.75 -2.75
CA VAL A 178 1.02 9.78 -3.86
C VAL A 178 -0.40 10.06 -3.38
N ALA A 179 -1.21 10.70 -4.23
CA ALA A 179 -2.61 10.93 -3.93
C ALA A 179 -3.38 9.60 -3.93
N PRO A 180 -4.09 9.25 -2.84
CA PRO A 180 -4.79 7.97 -2.76
C PRO A 180 -5.94 7.90 -3.77
N ILE A 181 -6.20 6.70 -4.29
CA ILE A 181 -7.33 6.44 -5.22
C ILE A 181 -8.67 6.83 -4.57
N GLY A 182 -8.75 6.68 -3.25
CA GLY A 182 -9.95 6.94 -2.48
C GLY A 182 -10.48 8.37 -2.55
N VAL A 183 -9.71 9.34 -3.06
CA VAL A 183 -10.17 10.75 -3.18
C VAL A 183 -11.07 11.01 -4.40
N GLU A 184 -11.00 10.17 -5.43
CA GLU A 184 -11.74 10.38 -6.68
C GLU A 184 -12.63 9.18 -7.01
N LEU A 185 -13.94 9.41 -7.13
CA LEU A 185 -14.91 8.36 -7.42
C LEU A 185 -14.57 7.57 -8.69
N MET A 186 -14.16 8.24 -9.76
CA MET A 186 -13.83 7.57 -11.01
C MET A 186 -12.58 6.69 -10.89
N ARG A 187 -11.62 7.06 -10.04
CA ARG A 187 -10.46 6.21 -9.75
C ARG A 187 -10.89 4.97 -8.97
N ILE A 188 -11.84 5.08 -8.04
CA ILE A 188 -12.44 3.94 -7.32
C ILE A 188 -13.14 2.97 -8.30
N VAL A 189 -14.00 3.48 -9.18
CA VAL A 189 -14.72 2.66 -10.18
C VAL A 189 -13.74 1.90 -11.08
N ARG A 190 -12.68 2.57 -11.56
CA ARG A 190 -11.63 1.97 -12.40
C ARG A 190 -10.79 0.95 -11.63
N ALA A 191 -10.46 1.23 -10.38
CA ALA A 191 -9.69 0.37 -9.50
C ALA A 191 -10.42 -0.94 -9.17
N LEU A 192 -11.73 -0.87 -8.99
CA LEU A 192 -12.62 -2.03 -8.78
C LEU A 192 -13.07 -2.69 -10.09
N MET A 193 -12.65 -2.16 -11.24
CA MET A 193 -12.99 -2.66 -12.59
C MET A 193 -14.50 -2.65 -12.90
N LEU A 194 -15.28 -1.86 -12.14
CA LEU A 194 -16.73 -1.73 -12.33
C LEU A 194 -17.07 -1.11 -13.69
N ASP A 195 -16.22 -0.22 -14.19
CA ASP A 195 -16.30 0.35 -15.53
C ASP A 195 -16.30 -0.73 -16.62
N ARG A 196 -15.44 -1.74 -16.49
CA ARG A 196 -15.30 -2.83 -17.45
C ARG A 196 -16.43 -3.86 -17.32
N PHE A 197 -16.90 -4.13 -16.11
CA PHE A 197 -18.12 -4.93 -15.92
C PHE A 197 -19.35 -4.25 -16.54
N LEU A 198 -19.48 -2.94 -16.37
CA LEU A 198 -20.53 -2.16 -17.03
C LEU A 198 -20.40 -2.24 -18.55
N LEU A 199 -19.19 -2.15 -19.12
CA LEU A 199 -18.99 -2.34 -20.56
C LEU A 199 -19.32 -3.74 -21.05
N LEU A 200 -18.97 -4.77 -20.28
CA LEU A 200 -19.30 -6.16 -20.60
C LEU A 200 -20.82 -6.40 -20.62
N LEU A 201 -21.56 -5.76 -19.70
CA LEU A 201 -23.01 -5.86 -19.61
C LEU A 201 -23.74 -4.96 -20.61
N LEU A 202 -23.37 -3.68 -20.68
CA LEU A 202 -24.02 -2.66 -21.51
C LEU A 202 -23.63 -2.75 -22.99
N GLY A 203 -22.42 -3.22 -23.28
CA GLY A 203 -21.89 -3.37 -24.63
C GLY A 203 -22.80 -4.18 -25.56
N PRO A 204 -23.27 -5.38 -25.17
CA PRO A 204 -24.22 -6.15 -25.97
C PRO A 204 -25.68 -5.76 -25.72
N THR A 205 -26.05 -5.36 -24.50
CA THR A 205 -27.46 -5.08 -24.17
C THR A 205 -27.98 -3.80 -24.82
N LEU A 206 -27.18 -2.74 -24.92
CA LEU A 206 -27.61 -1.49 -25.54
C LEU A 206 -27.87 -1.65 -27.05
N PRO A 207 -27.02 -2.32 -27.85
CA PRO A 207 -27.32 -2.58 -29.26
C PRO A 207 -28.53 -3.49 -29.47
N ILE A 208 -28.69 -4.52 -28.63
CA ILE A 208 -29.86 -5.40 -28.69
C ILE A 208 -31.13 -4.60 -28.39
N LEU A 209 -31.13 -3.79 -27.33
CA LEU A 209 -32.27 -2.97 -26.97
C LEU A 209 -32.57 -1.96 -28.09
N ALA A 210 -31.55 -1.27 -28.61
CA ALA A 210 -31.68 -0.34 -29.73
C ALA A 210 -32.28 -1.02 -30.97
N PHE A 211 -31.88 -2.25 -31.29
CA PHE A 211 -32.46 -3.02 -32.39
C PHE A 211 -33.96 -3.27 -32.19
N LEU A 212 -34.37 -3.64 -30.98
CA LEU A 212 -35.74 -4.03 -30.67
C LEU A 212 -36.71 -2.84 -30.62
N ILE A 213 -36.26 -1.67 -30.18
CA ILE A 213 -37.13 -0.50 -29.96
C ILE A 213 -37.08 0.54 -31.09
N THR A 214 -36.01 0.55 -31.89
CA THR A 214 -35.78 1.62 -32.88
C THR A 214 -36.40 1.25 -34.23
N PRO A 215 -37.22 2.12 -34.84
CA PRO A 215 -37.74 1.91 -36.19
C PRO A 215 -36.60 1.71 -37.20
N TRP A 216 -36.82 0.88 -38.22
CA TRP A 216 -35.80 0.51 -39.22
C TRP A 216 -35.06 1.71 -39.83
N SER A 217 -35.77 2.81 -40.12
CA SER A 217 -35.21 4.03 -40.69
C SER A 217 -34.19 4.75 -39.79
N TRP A 218 -34.24 4.51 -38.48
CA TRP A 218 -33.36 5.14 -37.48
C TRP A 218 -32.25 4.21 -36.98
N GLN A 219 -32.23 2.94 -37.40
CA GLN A 219 -31.24 1.98 -36.93
C GLN A 219 -29.81 2.42 -37.31
N GLY A 220 -29.55 2.77 -38.56
CA GLY A 220 -28.20 3.19 -39.00
C GLY A 220 -27.58 4.31 -38.14
N PRO A 221 -28.25 5.46 -37.97
CA PRO A 221 -27.77 6.54 -37.11
C PRO A 221 -27.58 6.13 -35.65
N VAL A 222 -28.55 5.43 -35.05
CA VAL A 222 -28.50 5.02 -33.64
C VAL A 222 -27.34 4.05 -33.38
N PHE A 223 -27.15 3.05 -34.24
CA PHE A 223 -26.04 2.11 -34.14
C PHE A 223 -24.68 2.80 -34.34
N SER A 224 -24.60 3.80 -35.21
CA SER A 224 -23.35 4.56 -35.43
C SER A 224 -22.95 5.35 -34.19
N VAL A 225 -23.91 6.06 -33.57
CA VAL A 225 -23.66 6.80 -32.32
C VAL A 225 -23.28 5.82 -31.21
N LEU A 226 -24.02 4.73 -31.06
CA LEU A 226 -23.75 3.73 -30.03
C LEU A 226 -22.38 3.06 -30.21
N ALA A 227 -21.99 2.76 -31.45
CA ALA A 227 -20.67 2.22 -31.75
C ALA A 227 -19.56 3.20 -31.35
N VAL A 228 -19.69 4.50 -31.68
CA VAL A 228 -18.71 5.51 -31.26
C VAL A 228 -18.62 5.61 -29.73
N VAL A 229 -19.76 5.61 -29.03
CA VAL A 229 -19.79 5.66 -27.55
C VAL A 229 -19.14 4.42 -26.94
N LEU A 230 -19.51 3.22 -27.40
CA LEU A 230 -18.97 1.96 -26.87
C LEU A 230 -17.48 1.80 -27.18
N VAL A 231 -17.03 2.16 -28.39
CA VAL A 231 -15.60 2.14 -28.77
C VAL A 231 -14.82 3.16 -27.95
N GLY A 232 -15.35 4.38 -27.77
CA GLY A 232 -14.72 5.40 -26.92
C GLY A 232 -14.61 4.94 -25.47
N ALA A 233 -15.68 4.37 -24.92
CA ALA A 233 -15.68 3.87 -23.56
C ALA A 233 -14.74 2.66 -23.37
N LEU A 234 -14.68 1.74 -24.34
CA LEU A 234 -13.71 0.64 -24.36
C LEU A 234 -12.28 1.16 -24.42
N ALA A 235 -11.99 2.13 -25.30
CA ALA A 235 -10.67 2.73 -25.42
C ALA A 235 -10.22 3.43 -24.11
N LEU A 236 -11.14 4.09 -23.42
CA LEU A 236 -10.89 4.67 -22.09
C LEU A 236 -10.64 3.58 -21.04
N ALA A 237 -11.45 2.53 -21.00
CA ALA A 237 -11.31 1.44 -20.03
C ALA A 237 -10.01 0.63 -20.22
N LEU A 238 -9.53 0.48 -21.47
CA LEU A 238 -8.27 -0.18 -21.78
C LEU A 238 -7.04 0.66 -21.35
N LYS A 239 -7.14 1.98 -21.35
CA LYS A 239 -6.04 2.88 -20.96
C LYS A 239 -5.90 3.11 -19.45
N ALA A 240 -6.95 2.82 -18.67
CA ALA A 240 -7.14 3.48 -17.37
C ALA A 240 -6.95 2.61 -16.11
N ARG A 241 -6.36 1.40 -16.20
CA ARG A 241 -5.82 0.79 -14.98
C ARG A 241 -4.50 1.50 -14.73
N GLU A 242 -4.31 2.10 -13.55
CA GLU A 242 -2.97 2.47 -13.09
C GLU A 242 -2.35 1.17 -12.57
N PRO A 243 -1.53 0.43 -13.35
CA PRO A 243 -0.73 -0.62 -12.77
C PRO A 243 0.27 0.07 -11.85
N VAL A 244 0.00 0.03 -10.56
CA VAL A 244 0.97 0.41 -9.57
C VAL A 244 1.67 -0.88 -9.20
N ASP A 245 2.87 -1.05 -9.73
CA ASP A 245 3.83 -1.98 -9.14
C ASP A 245 4.37 -1.29 -7.87
N PRO A 246 4.00 -1.76 -6.66
CA PRO A 246 4.44 -1.13 -5.43
C PRO A 246 5.96 -1.23 -5.26
N GLN A 247 6.59 -2.31 -5.74
CA GLN A 247 8.03 -2.50 -5.67
C GLN A 247 8.72 -1.41 -6.47
N GLU A 248 8.35 -1.24 -7.73
CA GLU A 248 8.94 -0.22 -8.60
C GLU A 248 8.64 1.21 -8.09
N ALA A 249 7.45 1.48 -7.55
CA ALA A 249 7.11 2.77 -6.96
C ALA A 249 8.06 3.13 -5.80
N MET A 250 8.29 2.20 -4.87
CA MET A 250 9.20 2.40 -3.74
C MET A 250 10.66 2.57 -4.17
N ARG A 251 11.13 1.76 -5.13
CA ARG A 251 12.49 1.85 -5.67
C ARG A 251 12.76 3.23 -6.27
N ARG A 252 11.81 3.77 -7.03
CA ARG A 252 11.93 5.12 -7.65
C ARG A 252 12.08 6.24 -6.62
N VAL A 253 11.43 6.13 -5.46
CA VAL A 253 11.49 7.17 -4.42
C VAL A 253 12.63 6.95 -3.42
N ALA A 254 13.16 5.72 -3.29
CA ALA A 254 14.17 5.38 -2.29
C ALA A 254 15.39 6.29 -2.33
N ARG A 255 15.88 6.66 -3.53
CA ARG A 255 17.00 7.60 -3.69
C ARG A 255 16.68 8.96 -3.07
N ARG A 256 15.47 9.46 -3.31
CA ARG A 256 15.06 10.78 -2.86
C ARG A 256 14.80 10.82 -1.37
N VAL A 257 14.20 9.76 -0.81
CA VAL A 257 14.07 9.56 0.64
C VAL A 257 15.44 9.57 1.30
N ARG A 258 16.40 8.83 0.74
CA ARG A 258 17.79 8.77 1.23
C ARG A 258 18.45 10.14 1.29
N GLU A 259 18.38 10.90 0.19
CA GLU A 259 18.95 12.26 0.08
C GLU A 259 18.31 13.21 1.10
N LEU A 260 16.97 13.17 1.23
CA LEU A 260 16.25 14.07 2.13
C LEU A 260 16.46 13.69 3.60
N ALA A 261 16.43 12.40 3.94
CA ALA A 261 16.68 11.92 5.29
C ALA A 261 18.17 11.97 5.68
N ASN A 262 19.06 12.16 4.71
CA ASN A 262 20.52 12.19 4.89
C ASN A 262 21.03 10.95 5.64
N VAL A 263 20.65 9.78 5.14
CA VAL A 263 21.06 8.48 5.68
C VAL A 263 21.64 7.61 4.56
N PRO A 264 22.49 6.64 4.87
CA PRO A 264 23.04 5.73 3.87
C PRO A 264 22.10 4.56 3.53
N ILE A 265 21.14 4.23 4.40
CA ILE A 265 20.26 3.07 4.26
C ILE A 265 18.80 3.52 4.32
N VAL A 266 17.99 3.12 3.35
CA VAL A 266 16.54 3.27 3.35
C VAL A 266 15.89 1.89 3.40
N VAL A 267 14.96 1.70 4.32
CA VAL A 267 14.27 0.43 4.55
C VAL A 267 12.78 0.65 4.39
N MET A 268 12.17 -0.14 3.51
CA MET A 268 10.72 -0.19 3.31
C MET A 268 10.19 -1.63 3.38
N GLY A 269 8.87 -1.77 3.34
CA GLY A 269 8.17 -3.05 3.27
C GLY A 269 7.12 -3.01 2.16
N HIS A 270 5.86 -3.25 2.51
CA HIS A 270 4.66 -3.11 1.66
C HIS A 270 4.51 -4.08 0.48
N SER A 271 5.53 -4.28 -0.35
CA SER A 271 5.43 -5.18 -1.53
C SER A 271 5.36 -6.66 -1.18
N HIS A 272 5.75 -7.02 0.04
CA HIS A 272 5.94 -8.40 0.49
C HIS A 272 7.00 -9.19 -0.33
N VAL A 273 7.80 -8.49 -1.14
CA VAL A 273 8.89 -9.08 -1.92
C VAL A 273 10.21 -8.60 -1.33
N PRO A 274 10.98 -9.47 -0.68
CA PRO A 274 12.28 -9.10 -0.11
C PRO A 274 13.23 -8.67 -1.23
N HIS A 275 13.90 -7.53 -1.05
CA HIS A 275 14.74 -6.91 -2.08
C HIS A 275 15.89 -6.11 -1.47
N ALA A 276 17.01 -6.03 -2.19
CA ALA A 276 18.14 -5.20 -1.84
C ALA A 276 18.78 -4.65 -3.11
N GLU A 277 19.05 -3.34 -3.15
CA GLU A 277 19.76 -2.71 -4.27
C GLU A 277 20.59 -1.50 -3.79
N SER A 278 21.63 -1.17 -4.54
CA SER A 278 22.38 0.08 -4.36
C SER A 278 21.61 1.23 -5.00
N VAL A 279 21.58 2.38 -4.30
CA VAL A 279 20.87 3.57 -4.73
C VAL A 279 21.75 4.78 -4.52
N GLY A 280 22.47 5.18 -5.58
CA GLY A 280 23.54 6.18 -5.49
C GLY A 280 24.71 5.65 -4.67
N ASP A 281 25.13 6.41 -3.66
CA ASP A 281 26.16 6.07 -2.67
C ASP A 281 25.58 5.37 -1.42
N GLY A 282 24.31 4.99 -1.43
CA GLY A 282 23.67 4.24 -0.34
C GLY A 282 22.89 3.02 -0.81
N PHE A 283 21.99 2.51 0.04
CA PHE A 283 21.29 1.25 -0.18
C PHE A 283 19.80 1.37 0.13
N TYR A 284 19.00 0.64 -0.64
CA TYR A 284 17.58 0.41 -0.40
C TYR A 284 17.34 -1.07 -0.08
N PHE A 285 16.55 -1.32 0.96
CA PHE A 285 16.09 -2.65 1.32
C PHE A 285 14.57 -2.69 1.41
N ASN A 286 13.98 -3.74 0.84
CA ASN A 286 12.63 -4.19 1.15
C ASN A 286 12.71 -5.40 2.06
N THR A 287 12.15 -5.34 3.26
CA THR A 287 12.22 -6.46 4.22
C THR A 287 11.32 -7.62 3.84
N GLY A 288 10.46 -7.50 2.83
CA GLY A 288 9.52 -8.54 2.44
C GLY A 288 8.38 -8.68 3.44
N THR A 289 8.01 -9.92 3.74
CA THR A 289 6.93 -10.22 4.70
C THR A 289 7.34 -11.33 5.66
N TRP A 290 6.79 -11.26 6.87
CA TRP A 290 6.96 -12.34 7.85
C TRP A 290 6.08 -13.55 7.51
N VAL A 291 4.93 -13.30 6.86
CA VAL A 291 3.91 -14.31 6.57
C VAL A 291 3.64 -14.29 5.06
N GLN A 292 4.14 -15.31 4.34
CA GLN A 292 3.86 -15.53 2.92
C GLN A 292 3.57 -17.01 2.65
N PRO A 293 2.72 -17.34 1.65
CA PRO A 293 2.51 -18.71 1.23
C PRO A 293 3.78 -19.40 0.71
N ASP A 294 4.65 -18.66 0.01
CA ASP A 294 5.95 -19.16 -0.41
C ASP A 294 6.91 -19.10 0.78
N PRO A 295 7.26 -20.25 1.39
CA PRO A 295 8.15 -20.24 2.53
C PRO A 295 9.47 -19.58 2.15
N ALA A 296 10.00 -19.78 0.94
CA ALA A 296 11.31 -19.30 0.52
C ALA A 296 11.46 -17.77 0.60
N ARG A 297 10.36 -17.03 0.64
CA ARG A 297 10.31 -15.55 0.71
C ARG A 297 9.73 -15.01 2.03
N ALA A 298 9.25 -15.89 2.91
CA ALA A 298 8.75 -15.54 4.23
C ALA A 298 9.87 -15.38 5.28
N PHE A 299 9.52 -14.87 6.47
CA PHE A 299 10.43 -14.73 7.62
C PHE A 299 11.70 -13.92 7.34
N THR A 300 11.62 -12.97 6.40
CA THR A 300 12.73 -12.10 6.04
C THR A 300 12.83 -10.89 6.97
N LEU A 301 14.06 -10.48 7.28
CA LEU A 301 14.38 -9.35 8.15
C LEU A 301 15.67 -8.67 7.70
N LEU A 302 15.87 -7.42 8.09
CA LEU A 302 17.12 -6.71 7.90
C LEU A 302 17.92 -6.69 9.20
N ARG A 303 19.19 -7.14 9.15
CA ARG A 303 20.14 -6.99 10.26
C ARG A 303 21.06 -5.82 9.97
N ILE A 304 21.07 -4.82 10.83
CA ILE A 304 21.99 -3.68 10.77
C ILE A 304 22.90 -3.70 11.99
N GLU A 305 24.21 -3.73 11.76
CA GLU A 305 25.24 -3.77 12.79
C GLU A 305 26.11 -2.53 12.73
N ARG A 306 26.29 -1.86 13.86
CA ARG A 306 27.27 -0.77 13.97
C ARG A 306 28.68 -1.38 14.00
N THR A 307 29.57 -0.83 13.20
CA THR A 307 30.99 -1.20 13.12
C THR A 307 31.85 0.04 13.39
N LEU A 308 33.14 -0.16 13.66
CA LEU A 308 34.08 0.97 13.82
C LEU A 308 34.15 1.86 12.56
N GLY A 309 33.86 1.29 11.39
CA GLY A 309 33.80 2.01 10.11
C GLY A 309 32.45 2.65 9.80
N GLY A 310 31.40 2.36 10.57
CA GLY A 310 30.03 2.91 10.45
C GLY A 310 28.95 1.82 10.58
N ALA A 311 28.28 1.38 9.51
CA ALA A 311 27.18 0.40 9.61
C ALA A 311 27.21 -0.69 8.52
N ARG A 312 26.86 -1.93 8.90
CA ARG A 312 26.68 -3.08 8.01
C ARG A 312 25.25 -3.55 8.01
N ALA A 313 24.61 -3.54 6.84
CA ALA A 313 23.23 -3.94 6.67
C ALA A 313 23.13 -5.16 5.75
N ARG A 314 22.47 -6.22 6.21
CA ARG A 314 22.30 -7.46 5.46
C ARG A 314 20.87 -7.97 5.58
N LEU A 315 20.27 -8.28 4.43
CA LEU A 315 18.98 -8.96 4.40
C LEU A 315 19.18 -10.42 4.82
N CYS A 316 18.29 -10.88 5.68
CA CYS A 316 18.38 -12.16 6.37
C CYS A 316 17.02 -12.88 6.32
N GLN A 317 17.02 -14.17 6.57
CA GLN A 317 15.83 -14.98 6.77
C GLN A 317 15.97 -15.78 8.06
N TRP A 318 14.90 -15.81 8.86
CA TRP A 318 14.82 -16.65 10.04
C TRP A 318 14.29 -18.03 9.66
N ARG A 319 15.07 -19.08 9.96
CA ARG A 319 14.76 -20.49 9.68
C ARG A 319 15.26 -21.38 10.79
N ASP A 320 14.44 -22.30 11.25
CA ASP A 320 14.84 -23.34 12.21
C ASP A 320 15.55 -22.75 13.45
N GLY A 321 15.04 -21.63 13.96
CA GLY A 321 15.60 -20.94 15.12
C GLY A 321 16.86 -20.10 14.85
N VAL A 322 17.36 -20.04 13.61
CA VAL A 322 18.58 -19.29 13.25
C VAL A 322 18.33 -18.23 12.18
N VAL A 323 19.00 -17.09 12.33
CA VAL A 323 19.02 -16.02 11.34
C VAL A 323 20.16 -16.28 10.36
N ARG A 324 19.84 -16.43 9.08
CA ARG A 324 20.83 -16.67 8.00
C ARG A 324 20.79 -15.53 6.99
N ALA A 325 21.89 -15.31 6.29
CA ALA A 325 21.91 -14.37 5.17
C ALA A 325 20.86 -14.79 4.13
N TYR A 326 20.08 -13.83 3.64
CA TYR A 326 19.09 -14.03 2.61
C TYR A 326 19.42 -13.11 1.46
N ASP A 327 19.72 -13.72 0.33
CA ASP A 327 20.17 -13.01 -0.84
C ASP A 327 19.27 -13.33 -2.03
N PRO A 328 18.22 -12.52 -2.25
CA PRO A 328 17.31 -12.72 -3.37
C PRO A 328 17.95 -12.32 -4.71
N ALA A 329 19.14 -11.68 -4.73
CA ALA A 329 19.73 -11.07 -5.92
C ALA A 329 21.23 -11.41 -6.17
N GLY A 330 21.88 -12.17 -5.31
CA GLY A 330 23.34 -12.36 -5.35
C GLY A 330 24.16 -11.19 -4.75
N LEU A 331 23.49 -10.24 -4.08
CA LEU A 331 24.11 -9.13 -3.36
C LEU A 331 24.31 -9.53 -1.89
N GLU A 332 25.50 -10.05 -1.57
CA GLU A 332 26.03 -9.83 -0.22
C GLU A 332 26.24 -8.33 -0.06
N ALA A 333 25.23 -7.64 0.47
CA ALA A 333 25.36 -6.28 0.94
C ALA A 333 26.27 -6.29 2.19
N ASN A 334 27.57 -6.48 1.98
CA ASN A 334 28.60 -6.13 2.95
C ASN A 334 28.81 -4.63 2.82
N VAL A 335 27.77 -3.89 3.16
CA VAL A 335 27.86 -2.44 3.18
C VAL A 335 28.71 -2.09 4.38
N VAL A 336 29.84 -1.43 4.19
CA VAL A 336 30.45 -0.67 5.28
C VAL A 336 30.12 0.77 4.95
N VAL A 337 29.04 1.27 5.55
CA VAL A 337 28.80 2.71 5.52
C VAL A 337 29.98 3.33 6.25
N GLY A 338 30.78 4.18 5.60
CA GLY A 338 31.84 4.99 6.23
C GLY A 338 31.27 5.97 7.26
N PRO A 339 32.08 6.54 8.17
CA PRO A 339 31.60 7.61 9.05
C PRO A 339 31.03 8.74 8.19
N SER A 340 29.79 9.18 8.47
CA SER A 340 29.20 10.29 7.73
C SER A 340 30.13 11.50 7.85
N GLN A 341 30.65 11.98 6.73
CA GLN A 341 31.31 13.28 6.71
C GLN A 341 30.22 14.33 6.94
N ARG A 342 30.01 14.73 8.19
CA ARG A 342 29.34 15.99 8.48
C ARG A 342 30.33 17.11 8.13
N PRO A 343 29.94 18.14 7.37
CA PRO A 343 30.63 19.42 7.43
C PRO A 343 30.50 20.05 8.82
#